data_AF-A0A3M1IFW4-F1
#
_entry.id   AF-A0A3M1IFW4-F1
#
_cell.length_a   1.000
_cell.length_b   1.000
_cell.length_c   1.000
_cell.angle_alpha   90.00
_cell.angle_beta   90.00
_cell.angle_gamma   90.00
#
_symmetry.space_group_name_H-M   'P 1'
#
loop_
_entity.id
_entity.type
_entity.pdbx_description
1 polymer ?
#
loop_
_entity_poly.entity_id
_entity_poly.type
_entity_poly.pdbx_seq_one_letter_code
_entity_poly.pdbx_strand_id
1 'polypeptide(L)'
;MDPNLLARAKACGFSDRQIAHLTGRTEDEVRAERERLGLLPAYRLVDTCAAEFEAYTPYYYSTYDRGEDETKPSDRRKVMILGGGPNRIGQGIEFDYCCVHAAFALKEDGFETIMVNSNPETVSTDYDTSDRLYFEPLTLEDVLHIYRRENCWGAIVQFGGQTPLNLALGLQANGVRIIGTTPQSIERAEDRKLFAAMLDKLGIAQPPNGTATNEEEAVAVAARLGYPVLVRPSFVLGGRAMRIVYSEAELRRYMREAVDASPERPVLVDKFLEDAIEVDVDCIADVGNFDDPDEGTIVVGGMLEHIEFAGVHSGDAAMVLPPHTLGEELIDTMRRHTHAMARELRVSGLMNVQYAIKDGRVYVL
;
A
#
# COMPACT_ATOMS: atom_id res chain seq x y z
N MET A 1 -7.88 -20.27 -26.57
CA MET A 1 -8.79 -19.29 -27.20
C MET A 1 -8.39 -19.13 -28.67
N ASP A 2 -9.27 -18.66 -29.56
CA ASP A 2 -8.84 -18.25 -30.91
C ASP A 2 -7.82 -17.08 -30.77
N PRO A 3 -6.57 -17.23 -31.27
CA PRO A 3 -5.56 -16.17 -31.15
C PRO A 3 -6.01 -14.83 -31.75
N ASN A 4 -6.80 -14.85 -32.83
CA ASN A 4 -7.30 -13.63 -33.46
C ASN A 4 -8.32 -12.91 -32.59
N LEU A 5 -9.19 -13.67 -31.92
CA LEU A 5 -10.16 -13.11 -30.98
C LEU A 5 -9.47 -12.50 -29.76
N LEU A 6 -8.46 -13.20 -29.21
CA LEU A 6 -7.68 -12.67 -28.09
C LEU A 6 -6.94 -11.38 -28.47
N ALA A 7 -6.27 -11.35 -29.61
CA ALA A 7 -5.60 -10.14 -30.13
C ALA A 7 -6.59 -8.97 -30.31
N ARG A 8 -7.77 -9.24 -30.86
CA ARG A 8 -8.82 -8.22 -30.99
C ARG A 8 -9.34 -7.74 -29.63
N ALA A 9 -9.51 -8.63 -28.66
CA ALA A 9 -9.94 -8.25 -27.32
C ALA A 9 -8.91 -7.33 -26.66
N LYS A 10 -7.62 -7.66 -26.74
CA LYS A 10 -6.52 -6.82 -26.22
C LYS A 10 -6.45 -5.46 -26.93
N ALA A 11 -6.60 -5.44 -28.26
CA ALA A 11 -6.67 -4.18 -29.03
C ALA A 11 -7.88 -3.30 -28.67
N CYS A 12 -8.97 -3.89 -28.16
CA CYS A 12 -10.11 -3.17 -27.62
C CYS A 12 -9.96 -2.78 -26.14
N GLY A 13 -8.81 -3.04 -25.51
CA GLY A 13 -8.53 -2.66 -24.12
C GLY A 13 -9.06 -3.63 -23.05
N PHE A 14 -9.45 -4.86 -23.42
CA PHE A 14 -9.84 -5.85 -22.40
C PHE A 14 -8.63 -6.32 -21.59
N SER A 15 -8.71 -6.23 -20.26
CA SER A 15 -7.68 -6.79 -19.38
C SER A 15 -7.73 -8.31 -19.34
N ASP A 16 -6.61 -8.93 -18.97
CA ASP A 16 -6.52 -10.37 -18.79
C ASP A 16 -7.52 -10.85 -17.73
N ARG A 17 -7.77 -10.03 -16.69
CA ARG A 17 -8.77 -10.30 -15.65
C ARG A 17 -10.21 -10.29 -16.20
N GLN A 18 -10.55 -9.34 -17.07
CA GLN A 18 -11.88 -9.31 -17.71
C GLN A 18 -12.08 -10.51 -18.63
N ILE A 19 -11.06 -10.85 -19.43
CA ILE A 19 -11.09 -12.00 -20.32
C ILE A 19 -11.21 -13.30 -19.51
N ALA A 20 -10.44 -13.43 -18.43
CA ALA A 20 -10.50 -14.56 -17.51
C ALA A 20 -11.92 -14.77 -16.95
N HIS A 21 -12.53 -13.68 -16.45
CA HIS A 21 -13.91 -13.70 -15.97
C HIS A 21 -14.91 -14.15 -17.04
N LEU A 22 -14.84 -13.58 -18.25
CA LEU A 22 -15.76 -13.88 -19.35
C LEU A 22 -15.59 -15.30 -19.92
N THR A 23 -14.45 -15.95 -19.66
CA THR A 23 -14.12 -17.26 -20.23
C THR A 23 -14.06 -18.37 -19.18
N GLY A 24 -14.35 -18.06 -17.91
CA GLY A 24 -14.30 -19.02 -16.81
C GLY A 24 -12.88 -19.53 -16.50
N ARG A 25 -11.87 -18.69 -16.75
CA ARG A 25 -10.45 -18.98 -16.55
C ARG A 25 -9.87 -18.09 -15.47
N THR A 26 -8.64 -18.36 -15.07
CA THR A 26 -7.84 -17.49 -14.20
C THR A 26 -7.09 -16.44 -15.01
N GLU A 27 -6.74 -15.33 -14.35
CA GLU A 27 -5.93 -14.26 -14.96
C GLU A 27 -4.57 -14.79 -15.44
N ASP A 28 -3.92 -15.64 -14.65
CA ASP A 28 -2.63 -16.24 -14.99
C ASP A 28 -2.70 -17.15 -16.22
N GLU A 29 -3.79 -17.91 -16.40
CA GLU A 29 -3.99 -18.74 -17.60
C GLU A 29 -4.15 -17.89 -18.87
N VAL A 30 -4.85 -16.75 -18.78
CA VAL A 30 -5.00 -15.82 -19.91
C VAL A 30 -3.66 -15.15 -20.21
N ARG A 31 -2.95 -14.67 -19.19
CA ARG A 31 -1.61 -14.08 -19.31
C ARG A 31 -0.63 -15.05 -19.96
N ALA A 32 -0.55 -16.28 -19.46
CA ALA A 32 0.33 -17.31 -20.01
C ALA A 32 0.02 -17.66 -21.47
N GLU A 33 -1.26 -17.73 -21.84
CA GLU A 33 -1.64 -17.95 -23.24
C GLU A 33 -1.23 -16.76 -24.13
N ARG A 34 -1.46 -15.54 -23.65
CA ARG A 34 -1.10 -14.30 -24.34
C ARG A 34 0.42 -14.20 -24.57
N GLU A 35 1.23 -14.49 -23.55
CA GLU A 35 2.69 -14.55 -23.64
C GLU A 35 3.18 -15.63 -24.60
N ARG A 36 2.60 -16.84 -24.54
CA ARG A 36 2.93 -17.94 -25.46
C ARG A 36 2.66 -17.58 -26.93
N LEU A 37 1.67 -16.73 -27.18
CA LEU A 37 1.33 -16.24 -28.51
C LEU A 37 2.17 -15.02 -28.93
N GLY A 38 3.06 -14.52 -28.06
CA GLY A 38 3.84 -13.31 -28.32
C GLY A 38 2.97 -12.03 -28.38
N LEU A 39 1.76 -12.09 -27.82
CA LEU A 39 0.82 -10.98 -27.83
C LEU A 39 1.12 -10.03 -26.66
N LEU A 40 2.15 -9.22 -26.82
CA LEU A 40 2.58 -8.22 -25.84
C LEU A 40 2.16 -6.82 -26.32
N PRO A 41 1.88 -5.88 -25.40
CA PRO A 41 1.62 -4.50 -25.81
C PRO A 41 2.90 -3.89 -26.43
N ALA A 42 2.78 -2.98 -27.39
CA ALA A 42 3.82 -2.01 -27.72
C ALA A 42 3.65 -0.75 -26.86
N TYR A 43 4.66 0.11 -26.78
CA TYR A 43 4.57 1.37 -26.06
C TYR A 43 4.94 2.52 -26.99
N ARG A 44 4.15 3.57 -26.91
CA ARG A 44 4.22 4.77 -27.76
C ARG A 44 4.63 5.97 -26.95
N LEU A 45 5.25 6.94 -27.60
CA LEU A 45 5.62 8.21 -27.02
C LEU A 45 4.48 9.23 -27.16
N VAL A 46 4.30 10.04 -26.14
CA VAL A 46 3.53 11.28 -26.23
C VAL A 46 4.46 12.37 -26.78
N ASP A 47 4.21 12.83 -28.01
CA ASP A 47 5.10 13.73 -28.74
C ASP A 47 4.50 15.11 -29.06
N THR A 48 3.24 15.34 -28.70
CA THR A 48 2.43 16.55 -29.02
C THR A 48 2.17 16.84 -30.51
N CYS A 49 2.74 16.07 -31.43
CA CYS A 49 2.77 16.38 -32.86
C CYS A 49 2.42 15.18 -33.77
N ALA A 50 1.94 14.06 -33.22
CA ALA A 50 1.51 12.89 -33.95
C ALA A 50 2.60 12.35 -34.91
N ALA A 51 3.82 12.22 -34.37
CA ALA A 51 5.04 11.76 -35.02
C ALA A 51 5.52 12.64 -36.20
N GLU A 52 5.07 13.90 -36.30
CA GLU A 52 5.63 14.85 -37.26
C GLU A 52 7.13 15.13 -36.97
N PHE A 53 7.49 15.16 -35.68
CA PHE A 53 8.85 15.35 -35.20
C PHE A 53 9.26 14.25 -34.22
N GLU A 54 10.56 13.93 -34.17
CA GLU A 54 11.08 13.00 -33.17
C GLU A 54 10.99 13.62 -31.76
N ALA A 55 10.24 12.97 -30.88
CA ALA A 55 10.20 13.33 -29.46
C ALA A 55 11.34 12.66 -28.69
N TYR A 56 11.92 13.43 -27.78
CA TYR A 56 12.95 12.95 -26.85
C TYR A 56 12.43 12.75 -25.43
N THR A 57 11.22 13.24 -25.14
CA THR A 57 10.59 13.15 -23.84
C THR A 57 10.14 11.72 -23.58
N PRO A 58 10.64 11.04 -22.53
CA PRO A 58 10.41 9.62 -22.30
C PRO A 58 9.06 9.36 -21.62
N TYR A 59 7.98 9.79 -22.26
CA TYR A 59 6.60 9.72 -21.77
C TYR A 59 5.79 8.70 -22.58
N TYR A 60 5.50 7.54 -21.96
CA TYR A 60 4.99 6.36 -22.65
C TYR A 60 3.58 5.97 -22.22
N TYR A 61 2.84 5.34 -23.15
CA TYR A 61 1.61 4.59 -22.90
C TYR A 61 1.58 3.29 -23.72
N SER A 62 0.86 2.28 -23.23
CA SER A 62 0.77 0.96 -23.86
C SER A 62 -0.35 0.87 -24.88
N THR A 63 -0.18 0.00 -25.86
CA THR A 63 -1.14 -0.24 -26.94
C THR A 63 -0.93 -1.62 -27.54
N TYR A 64 -2.01 -2.25 -28.01
CA TYR A 64 -1.93 -3.50 -28.80
C TYR A 64 -2.10 -3.23 -30.30
N ASP A 65 -1.78 -2.01 -30.75
CA ASP A 65 -1.70 -1.71 -32.18
C ASP A 65 -0.53 -2.44 -32.87
N ARG A 66 -0.51 -2.40 -34.19
CA ARG A 66 0.49 -3.10 -35.02
C ARG A 66 1.76 -2.29 -35.27
N GLY A 67 1.92 -1.12 -34.66
CA GLY A 67 3.11 -0.31 -34.94
C GLY A 67 4.32 -0.77 -34.13
N GLU A 68 5.43 -0.08 -34.31
CA GLU A 68 6.70 -0.39 -33.64
C GLU A 68 6.71 -0.02 -32.15
N ASP A 69 7.61 -0.60 -31.39
CA ASP A 69 7.83 -0.23 -30.01
C ASP A 69 8.79 0.95 -29.93
N GLU A 70 8.39 2.04 -29.29
CA GLU A 70 9.17 3.28 -29.23
C GLU A 70 10.04 3.38 -27.96
N THR A 71 10.01 2.37 -27.10
CA THR A 71 10.90 2.32 -25.94
C THR A 71 12.35 2.12 -26.35
N LYS A 72 13.23 3.03 -25.93
CA LYS A 72 14.66 2.98 -26.28
C LYS A 72 15.41 2.07 -25.30
N PRO A 73 16.20 1.07 -25.73
CA PRO A 73 16.99 0.25 -24.81
C PRO A 73 17.97 1.09 -23.97
N SER A 74 18.31 0.60 -22.79
CA SER A 74 19.32 1.20 -21.91
C SER A 74 19.96 0.13 -21.04
N ASP A 75 21.27 0.24 -20.85
CA ASP A 75 22.10 -0.66 -20.04
C ASP A 75 22.25 -0.17 -18.58
N ARG A 76 21.68 0.99 -18.23
CA ARG A 76 21.71 1.49 -16.85
C ARG A 76 20.89 0.58 -15.94
N ARG A 77 21.27 0.54 -14.66
CA ARG A 77 20.53 -0.19 -13.64
C ARG A 77 19.25 0.57 -13.33
N LYS A 78 18.10 -0.06 -13.60
CA LYS A 78 16.79 0.59 -13.54
C LYS A 78 16.02 0.26 -12.26
N VAL A 79 15.43 1.26 -11.63
CA VAL A 79 14.49 1.08 -10.51
C VAL A 79 13.12 1.59 -10.92
N MET A 80 12.14 0.69 -10.82
CA MET A 80 10.74 1.03 -11.01
C MET A 80 10.13 1.57 -9.70
N ILE A 81 9.35 2.64 -9.82
CA ILE A 81 8.64 3.27 -8.71
C ILE A 81 7.16 3.25 -9.08
N LEU A 82 6.35 2.58 -8.26
CA LEU A 82 4.90 2.51 -8.46
C LEU A 82 4.22 3.65 -7.70
N GLY A 83 3.51 4.52 -8.41
CA GLY A 83 2.67 5.56 -7.84
C GLY A 83 1.41 5.01 -7.17
N GLY A 84 0.49 5.90 -6.81
CA GLY A 84 -0.76 5.52 -6.14
C GLY A 84 -2.00 5.40 -7.03
N GLY A 85 -1.93 5.91 -8.26
CA GLY A 85 -3.09 6.10 -9.11
C GLY A 85 -3.91 7.33 -8.66
N PRO A 86 -5.21 7.40 -8.96
CA PRO A 86 -6.01 8.58 -8.68
C PRO A 86 -6.11 8.90 -7.19
N ASN A 87 -5.94 10.18 -6.86
CA ASN A 87 -6.12 10.68 -5.50
C ASN A 87 -7.55 10.40 -4.99
N ARG A 88 -7.66 10.03 -3.71
CA ARG A 88 -8.92 9.81 -3.00
C ARG A 88 -8.73 10.04 -1.50
N ILE A 89 -9.82 10.12 -0.75
CA ILE A 89 -9.76 10.24 0.72
C ILE A 89 -8.92 9.07 1.29
N GLY A 90 -7.91 9.41 2.09
CA GLY A 90 -6.94 8.47 2.67
C GLY A 90 -5.81 8.04 1.74
N GLN A 91 -5.78 8.53 0.49
CA GLN A 91 -4.71 8.33 -0.49
C GLN A 91 -4.53 9.58 -1.37
N GLY A 92 -3.81 10.56 -0.84
CA GLY A 92 -3.61 11.85 -1.49
C GLY A 92 -2.19 12.07 -2.00
N ILE A 93 -1.86 13.37 -2.10
CA ILE A 93 -0.60 13.89 -2.63
C ILE A 93 0.62 13.49 -1.77
N GLU A 94 0.42 13.12 -0.52
CA GLU A 94 1.46 12.64 0.38
C GLU A 94 2.22 11.41 -0.19
N PHE A 95 1.51 10.53 -0.90
CA PHE A 95 2.11 9.36 -1.55
C PHE A 95 2.85 9.74 -2.85
N ASP A 96 2.32 10.73 -3.59
CA ASP A 96 2.99 11.28 -4.76
C ASP A 96 4.33 11.91 -4.38
N TYR A 97 4.34 12.72 -3.31
CA TYR A 97 5.54 13.32 -2.75
C TYR A 97 6.63 12.27 -2.44
N CYS A 98 6.26 11.16 -1.80
CA CYS A 98 7.19 10.06 -1.54
C CYS A 98 7.77 9.44 -2.82
N CYS A 99 6.93 9.22 -3.84
CA CYS A 99 7.37 8.66 -5.12
C CYS A 99 8.32 9.61 -5.87
N VAL A 100 8.03 10.90 -5.87
CA VAL A 100 8.89 11.96 -6.46
C VAL A 100 10.25 11.98 -5.78
N HIS A 101 10.29 11.99 -4.44
CA HIS A 101 11.54 11.98 -3.69
C HIS A 101 12.37 10.71 -3.92
N ALA A 102 11.71 9.55 -4.10
CA ALA A 102 12.40 8.32 -4.46
C ALA A 102 13.06 8.43 -5.84
N ALA A 103 12.36 9.01 -6.83
CA ALA A 103 12.91 9.21 -8.17
C ALA A 103 14.13 10.14 -8.13
N PHE A 104 14.05 11.25 -7.39
CA PHE A 104 15.16 12.18 -7.24
C PHE A 104 16.38 11.53 -6.57
N ALA A 105 16.18 10.88 -5.41
CA ALA A 105 17.27 10.25 -4.68
C ALA A 105 17.95 9.12 -5.49
N LEU A 106 17.17 8.27 -6.16
CA LEU A 106 17.72 7.19 -6.98
C LEU A 106 18.47 7.71 -8.21
N LYS A 107 17.99 8.80 -8.81
CA LYS A 107 18.65 9.46 -9.94
C LYS A 107 20.00 10.06 -9.51
N GLU A 108 20.05 10.69 -8.34
CA GLU A 108 21.30 11.17 -7.73
C GLU A 108 22.30 10.03 -7.47
N ASP A 109 21.81 8.85 -7.06
CA ASP A 109 22.60 7.63 -6.89
C ASP A 109 22.96 6.92 -8.22
N GLY A 110 22.59 7.50 -9.36
CA GLY A 110 22.96 7.03 -10.71
C GLY A 110 22.06 5.94 -11.29
N PHE A 111 20.98 5.56 -10.63
CA PHE A 111 19.97 4.67 -11.21
C PHE A 111 19.20 5.37 -12.33
N GLU A 112 18.72 4.59 -13.29
CA GLU A 112 17.70 5.04 -14.22
C GLU A 112 16.32 4.80 -13.58
N THR A 113 15.56 5.87 -13.38
CA THR A 113 14.29 5.80 -12.65
C THR A 113 13.11 5.65 -13.61
N ILE A 114 12.23 4.69 -13.31
CA ILE A 114 11.03 4.41 -14.09
C ILE A 114 9.83 4.69 -13.21
N MET A 115 9.08 5.74 -13.50
CA MET A 115 7.81 6.03 -12.82
C MET A 115 6.66 5.33 -13.55
N VAL A 116 5.81 4.64 -12.80
CA VAL A 116 4.54 4.09 -13.29
C VAL A 116 3.42 4.69 -12.47
N ASN A 117 2.57 5.51 -13.08
CA ASN A 117 1.42 6.12 -12.42
C ASN A 117 0.38 6.54 -13.47
N SER A 118 -0.87 6.76 -13.04
CA SER A 118 -1.99 7.11 -13.93
C SER A 118 -2.77 8.35 -13.49
N ASN A 119 -2.23 9.10 -12.52
CA ASN A 119 -2.90 10.29 -12.01
C ASN A 119 -2.45 11.53 -12.80
N PRO A 120 -3.31 12.22 -13.54
CA PRO A 120 -2.90 13.37 -14.34
C PRO A 120 -2.56 14.61 -13.50
N GLU A 121 -2.91 14.65 -12.22
CA GLU A 121 -2.75 15.82 -11.35
C GLU A 121 -1.39 15.89 -10.64
N THR A 122 -0.57 14.84 -10.77
CA THR A 122 0.59 14.62 -9.91
C THR A 122 1.92 15.06 -10.50
N VAL A 123 2.88 15.36 -9.63
CA VAL A 123 4.26 15.69 -10.04
C VAL A 123 5.02 14.44 -10.46
N SER A 124 4.69 13.25 -9.91
CA SER A 124 5.28 11.99 -10.40
C SER A 124 5.04 11.74 -11.88
N THR A 125 3.90 12.19 -12.41
CA THR A 125 3.52 12.08 -13.83
C THR A 125 4.00 13.25 -14.67
N ASP A 126 4.84 14.13 -14.12
CA ASP A 126 5.66 15.02 -14.94
C ASP A 126 6.84 14.22 -15.52
N TYR A 127 7.08 14.37 -16.82
CA TYR A 127 8.15 13.67 -17.52
C TYR A 127 9.55 14.11 -17.06
N ASP A 128 9.69 15.27 -16.41
CA ASP A 128 10.96 15.74 -15.85
C ASP A 128 11.33 15.02 -14.53
N THR A 129 10.36 14.36 -13.89
CA THR A 129 10.55 13.74 -12.57
C THR A 129 11.37 12.46 -12.61
N SER A 130 11.25 11.66 -13.68
CA SER A 130 11.90 10.36 -13.82
C SER A 130 12.63 10.25 -15.17
N ASP A 131 13.56 9.31 -15.30
CA ASP A 131 14.20 9.06 -16.60
C ASP A 131 13.21 8.46 -17.62
N ARG A 132 12.16 7.78 -17.14
CA ARG A 132 11.07 7.23 -17.96
C ARG A 132 9.75 7.25 -17.21
N LEU A 133 8.73 7.82 -17.83
CA LEU A 133 7.37 7.83 -17.32
C LEU A 133 6.47 6.90 -18.13
N TYR A 134 5.80 5.98 -17.45
CA TYR A 134 4.72 5.17 -18.01
C TYR A 134 3.38 5.62 -17.43
N PHE A 135 2.53 6.20 -18.27
CA PHE A 135 1.18 6.62 -17.90
C PHE A 135 0.20 5.46 -17.98
N GLU A 136 0.38 4.49 -17.10
CA GLU A 136 -0.29 3.19 -17.17
C GLU A 136 -1.12 2.91 -15.93
N PRO A 137 -2.21 2.12 -16.05
CA PRO A 137 -2.94 1.63 -14.90
C PRO A 137 -2.01 0.85 -13.96
N LEU A 138 -2.19 1.04 -12.65
CA LEU A 138 -1.47 0.26 -11.64
C LEU A 138 -2.15 -1.09 -11.40
N THR A 139 -2.03 -1.98 -12.38
CA THR A 139 -2.49 -3.36 -12.28
C THR A 139 -1.33 -4.33 -12.35
N LEU A 140 -1.55 -5.57 -11.89
CA LEU A 140 -0.54 -6.63 -11.99
C LEU A 140 -0.13 -6.87 -13.46
N GLU A 141 -1.09 -6.82 -14.39
CA GLU A 141 -0.83 -7.02 -15.81
C GLU A 141 0.11 -5.95 -16.37
N ASP A 142 -0.26 -4.68 -16.21
CA ASP A 142 0.43 -3.54 -16.82
C ASP A 142 1.83 -3.37 -16.20
N VAL A 143 1.95 -3.49 -14.88
CA VAL A 143 3.22 -3.38 -14.17
C VAL A 143 4.18 -4.50 -14.58
N LEU A 144 3.71 -5.74 -14.75
CA LEU A 144 4.56 -6.84 -15.21
C LEU A 144 5.07 -6.62 -16.63
N HIS A 145 4.27 -6.00 -17.51
CA HIS A 145 4.73 -5.64 -18.85
C HIS A 145 5.90 -4.68 -18.82
N ILE A 146 5.74 -3.58 -18.09
CA ILE A 146 6.77 -2.55 -17.97
C ILE A 146 8.03 -3.16 -17.33
N TYR A 147 7.87 -3.90 -16.23
CA TYR A 147 8.99 -4.43 -15.45
C TYR A 147 9.89 -5.35 -16.28
N ARG A 148 9.26 -6.26 -17.04
CA ARG A 148 9.97 -7.23 -17.90
C ARG A 148 10.56 -6.56 -19.13
N ARG A 149 9.82 -5.64 -19.77
CA ARG A 149 10.28 -4.88 -20.93
C ARG A 149 11.53 -4.07 -20.61
N GLU A 150 11.49 -3.34 -19.51
CA GLU A 150 12.58 -2.47 -19.10
C GLU A 150 13.74 -3.25 -18.47
N ASN A 151 13.56 -4.54 -18.19
CA ASN A 151 14.51 -5.38 -17.47
C ASN A 151 14.94 -4.71 -16.16
N CYS A 152 13.94 -4.31 -15.36
CA CYS A 152 14.16 -3.57 -14.13
C CYS A 152 15.00 -4.39 -13.13
N TRP A 153 15.93 -3.71 -12.45
CA TRP A 153 16.70 -4.33 -11.38
C TRP A 153 15.83 -4.62 -10.15
N GLY A 154 14.89 -3.73 -9.85
CA GLY A 154 13.93 -3.89 -8.78
C GLY A 154 12.82 -2.84 -8.81
N ALA A 155 11.82 -3.01 -7.96
CA ALA A 155 10.64 -2.14 -7.87
C ALA A 155 10.35 -1.72 -6.42
N ILE A 156 10.00 -0.44 -6.25
CA ILE A 156 9.47 0.15 -5.00
C ILE A 156 7.96 0.14 -5.06
N VAL A 157 7.34 -0.43 -4.02
CA VAL A 157 5.87 -0.57 -3.89
C VAL A 157 5.31 0.10 -2.63
N GLN A 158 6.18 0.60 -1.76
CA GLN A 158 5.83 1.07 -0.42
C GLN A 158 5.39 2.53 -0.40
N PHE A 159 5.65 3.30 -1.46
CA PHE A 159 5.51 4.76 -1.46
C PHE A 159 4.22 5.27 -2.11
N GLY A 160 3.56 4.47 -2.95
CA GLY A 160 2.31 4.83 -3.62
C GLY A 160 1.04 4.48 -2.82
N GLY A 161 1.15 4.17 -1.54
CA GLY A 161 0.01 3.75 -0.71
C GLY A 161 -0.49 2.34 -1.05
N GLN A 162 -1.78 2.07 -0.80
CA GLN A 162 -2.32 0.68 -0.86
C GLN A 162 -2.37 0.08 -2.25
N THR A 163 -2.49 0.90 -3.30
CA THR A 163 -2.59 0.39 -4.67
C THR A 163 -1.38 -0.50 -5.00
N PRO A 164 -0.13 -0.02 -4.89
CA PRO A 164 1.04 -0.86 -5.11
C PRO A 164 1.30 -1.88 -3.98
N LEU A 165 0.96 -1.59 -2.72
CA LEU A 165 1.07 -2.58 -1.63
C LEU A 165 0.24 -3.85 -1.92
N ASN A 166 -0.99 -3.69 -2.39
CA ASN A 166 -1.85 -4.81 -2.78
C ASN A 166 -1.30 -5.64 -3.95
N LEU A 167 -0.43 -5.06 -4.77
CA LEU A 167 0.21 -5.77 -5.89
C LEU A 167 1.48 -6.52 -5.45
N ALA A 168 2.07 -6.20 -4.30
CA ALA A 168 3.41 -6.64 -3.91
C ALA A 168 3.60 -8.17 -3.95
N LEU A 169 2.66 -8.93 -3.38
CA LEU A 169 2.72 -10.41 -3.39
C LEU A 169 2.56 -10.98 -4.81
N GLY A 170 1.61 -10.45 -5.59
CA GLY A 170 1.39 -10.87 -6.97
C GLY A 170 2.60 -10.60 -7.87
N LEU A 171 3.22 -9.43 -7.70
CA LEU A 171 4.45 -9.03 -8.40
C LEU A 171 5.60 -9.97 -8.03
N GLN A 172 5.83 -10.21 -6.73
CA GLN A 172 6.90 -11.09 -6.27
C GLN A 172 6.72 -12.53 -6.79
N ALA A 173 5.49 -13.05 -6.76
CA ALA A 173 5.16 -14.38 -7.30
C ALA A 173 5.45 -14.50 -8.80
N ASN A 174 5.43 -13.38 -9.53
CA ASN A 174 5.73 -13.29 -10.96
C ASN A 174 7.19 -12.87 -11.25
N GLY A 175 8.08 -12.94 -10.26
CA GLY A 175 9.52 -12.74 -10.41
C GLY A 175 10.00 -11.29 -10.28
N VAL A 176 9.14 -10.37 -9.86
CA VAL A 176 9.54 -8.98 -9.60
C VAL A 176 10.37 -8.91 -8.31
N ARG A 177 11.54 -8.27 -8.39
CA ARG A 177 12.37 -7.99 -7.21
C ARG A 177 11.85 -6.75 -6.50
N ILE A 178 11.03 -6.95 -5.48
CA ILE A 178 10.63 -5.87 -4.58
C ILE A 178 11.83 -5.44 -3.73
N ILE A 179 12.18 -4.15 -3.75
CA ILE A 179 13.28 -3.60 -2.95
C ILE A 179 12.74 -2.93 -1.68
N GLY A 180 13.51 -2.95 -0.60
CA GLY A 180 13.07 -2.48 0.72
C GLY A 180 12.33 -3.56 1.52
N THR A 181 11.40 -3.16 2.39
CA THR A 181 10.60 -4.06 3.22
C THR A 181 9.88 -5.09 2.37
N THR A 182 10.01 -6.37 2.73
CA THR A 182 9.53 -7.49 1.92
C THR A 182 8.00 -7.57 1.87
N PRO A 183 7.41 -8.14 0.80
CA PRO A 183 5.96 -8.40 0.75
C PRO A 183 5.44 -9.22 1.93
N GLN A 184 6.23 -10.17 2.44
CA GLN A 184 5.89 -10.96 3.62
C GLN A 184 5.84 -10.12 4.90
N SER A 185 6.78 -9.18 5.06
CA SER A 185 6.79 -8.25 6.19
C SER A 185 5.61 -7.29 6.13
N ILE A 186 5.26 -6.82 4.92
CA ILE A 186 4.07 -5.98 4.68
C ILE A 186 2.81 -6.76 5.05
N GLU A 187 2.64 -7.99 4.53
CA GLU A 187 1.50 -8.86 4.85
C GLU A 187 1.39 -9.14 6.35
N ARG A 188 2.52 -9.35 7.04
CA ARG A 188 2.55 -9.55 8.49
C ARG A 188 2.05 -8.33 9.27
N ALA A 189 2.28 -7.12 8.75
CA ALA A 189 1.81 -5.88 9.36
C ALA A 189 0.33 -5.59 9.03
N GLU A 190 -0.13 -5.94 7.82
CA GLU A 190 -1.52 -5.73 7.38
C GLU A 190 -2.49 -6.80 7.91
N ASP A 191 -2.05 -8.05 8.04
CA ASP A 191 -2.87 -9.12 8.60
C ASP A 191 -2.94 -9.02 10.12
N ARG A 192 -4.15 -8.80 10.64
CA ARG A 192 -4.35 -8.58 12.07
C ARG A 192 -3.99 -9.75 12.96
N LYS A 193 -4.11 -11.01 12.49
CA LYS A 193 -3.71 -12.17 13.30
C LYS A 193 -2.19 -12.26 13.38
N LEU A 194 -1.52 -12.05 12.26
CA LEU A 194 -0.06 -12.04 12.20
C LEU A 194 0.54 -10.87 13.00
N PHE A 195 -0.10 -9.70 12.92
CA PHE A 195 0.28 -8.51 13.67
C PHE A 195 0.04 -8.68 15.18
N ALA A 196 -1.13 -9.19 15.60
CA ALA A 196 -1.41 -9.46 17.01
C ALA A 196 -0.40 -10.47 17.60
N ALA A 197 -0.12 -11.56 16.89
CA ALA A 197 0.87 -12.55 17.32
C ALA A 197 2.28 -11.95 17.44
N MET A 198 2.62 -10.98 16.58
CA MET A 198 3.87 -10.23 16.68
C MET A 198 3.91 -9.36 17.94
N LEU A 199 2.86 -8.59 18.22
CA LEU A 199 2.79 -7.75 19.42
C LEU A 199 2.86 -8.59 20.70
N ASP A 200 2.16 -9.73 20.74
CA ASP A 200 2.21 -10.67 21.86
C ASP A 200 3.63 -11.21 22.08
N LYS A 201 4.34 -11.59 21.00
CA LYS A 201 5.75 -12.01 21.06
C LYS A 201 6.63 -10.91 21.65
N LEU A 202 6.39 -9.66 21.28
CA LEU A 202 7.16 -8.50 21.74
C LEU A 202 6.74 -7.99 23.12
N GLY A 203 5.66 -8.52 23.70
CA GLY A 203 5.09 -8.01 24.96
C GLY A 203 4.56 -6.58 24.84
N ILE A 204 4.13 -6.18 23.64
CA ILE A 204 3.58 -4.84 23.36
C ILE A 204 2.07 -4.90 23.49
N ALA A 205 1.48 -3.95 24.21
CA ALA A 205 0.05 -3.93 24.43
C ALA A 205 -0.70 -3.43 23.17
N GLN A 206 -1.85 -4.06 22.91
CA GLN A 206 -2.86 -3.60 21.95
C GLN A 206 -4.21 -3.52 22.66
N PRO A 207 -5.18 -2.72 22.18
CA PRO A 207 -6.53 -2.72 22.70
C PRO A 207 -7.13 -4.15 22.64
N PRO A 208 -7.84 -4.61 23.69
CA PRO A 208 -8.55 -5.88 23.63
C PRO A 208 -9.50 -5.91 22.43
N ASN A 209 -9.43 -6.98 21.64
CA ASN A 209 -10.17 -7.07 20.38
C ASN A 209 -10.75 -8.47 20.12
N GLY A 210 -11.47 -8.57 19.00
CA GLY A 210 -11.97 -9.83 18.46
C GLY A 210 -12.49 -9.66 17.02
N THR A 211 -12.76 -10.80 16.39
CA THR A 211 -13.27 -10.86 15.02
C THR A 211 -14.63 -11.54 15.01
N ALA A 212 -15.52 -11.05 14.17
CA ALA A 212 -16.86 -11.60 13.98
C ALA A 212 -17.21 -11.68 12.49
N THR A 213 -17.86 -12.77 12.10
CA THR A 213 -18.37 -12.99 10.73
C THR A 213 -19.90 -12.82 10.64
N ASN A 214 -20.58 -12.76 11.78
CA ASN A 214 -22.02 -12.61 11.86
C ASN A 214 -22.42 -11.77 13.08
N GLU A 215 -23.70 -11.38 13.12
CA GLU A 215 -24.28 -10.52 14.16
C GLU A 215 -24.06 -11.08 15.57
N GLU A 216 -24.31 -12.36 15.80
CA GLU A 216 -24.22 -12.98 17.13
C GLU A 216 -22.77 -13.07 17.63
N GLU A 217 -21.83 -13.40 16.75
CA GLU A 217 -20.39 -13.36 17.08
C GLU A 217 -19.96 -11.95 17.49
N ALA A 218 -20.40 -10.91 16.77
CA ALA A 218 -20.04 -9.54 17.09
C ALA A 218 -20.57 -9.13 18.47
N VAL A 219 -21.82 -9.49 18.77
CA VAL A 219 -22.44 -9.22 20.07
C VAL A 219 -21.71 -9.96 21.19
N ALA A 220 -21.35 -11.23 21.00
CA ALA A 220 -20.60 -12.00 21.99
C ALA A 220 -19.21 -11.40 22.26
N VAL A 221 -18.51 -10.96 21.21
CA VAL A 221 -17.22 -10.27 21.35
C VAL A 221 -17.41 -8.94 22.09
N ALA A 222 -18.36 -8.11 21.68
CA ALA A 222 -18.60 -6.81 22.32
C ALA A 222 -19.02 -6.95 23.80
N ALA A 223 -19.80 -7.97 24.15
CA ALA A 223 -20.16 -8.26 25.54
C ALA A 223 -18.93 -8.63 26.41
N ARG A 224 -17.95 -9.33 25.83
CA ARG A 224 -16.67 -9.65 26.50
C ARG A 224 -15.79 -8.41 26.68
N LEU A 225 -15.76 -7.53 25.67
CA LEU A 225 -14.92 -6.33 25.66
C LEU A 225 -15.51 -5.18 26.50
N GLY A 226 -16.85 -5.11 26.56
CA GLY A 226 -17.61 -4.03 27.16
C GLY A 226 -17.70 -2.80 26.24
N TYR A 227 -18.88 -2.18 26.18
CA TYR A 227 -19.10 -0.94 25.42
C TYR A 227 -18.40 0.28 26.06
N PRO A 228 -18.09 1.34 25.28
CA PRO A 228 -18.17 1.39 23.83
C PRO A 228 -17.12 0.51 23.14
N VAL A 229 -17.44 0.06 21.93
CA VAL A 229 -16.55 -0.70 21.04
C VAL A 229 -16.45 -0.01 19.69
N LEU A 230 -15.29 -0.12 19.05
CA LEU A 230 -15.05 0.34 17.70
C LEU A 230 -15.23 -0.84 16.75
N VAL A 231 -16.13 -0.70 15.77
CA VAL A 231 -16.34 -1.71 14.73
C VAL A 231 -15.79 -1.24 13.40
N ARG A 232 -15.05 -2.12 12.71
CA ARG A 232 -14.44 -1.82 11.41
C ARG A 232 -14.46 -3.02 10.47
N PRO A 233 -14.74 -2.84 9.17
CA PRO A 233 -14.56 -3.90 8.19
C PRO A 233 -13.07 -4.25 8.03
N SER A 234 -12.76 -5.50 7.66
CA SER A 234 -11.38 -5.89 7.33
C SER A 234 -10.96 -5.36 5.94
N PHE A 235 -9.67 -5.02 5.77
CA PHE A 235 -9.04 -4.58 4.51
C PHE A 235 -9.59 -3.25 3.91
N VAL A 236 -9.79 -2.23 4.73
CA VAL A 236 -10.14 -0.87 4.31
C VAL A 236 -9.20 0.16 4.93
N LEU A 237 -8.82 1.17 4.14
CA LEU A 237 -8.10 2.37 4.58
C LEU A 237 -9.04 3.55 4.78
N GLY A 238 -8.59 4.54 5.56
CA GLY A 238 -9.29 5.83 5.69
C GLY A 238 -10.57 5.75 6.51
N GLY A 239 -10.66 4.82 7.47
CA GLY A 239 -11.80 4.75 8.38
C GLY A 239 -13.14 4.38 7.74
N ARG A 240 -13.15 3.88 6.49
CA ARG A 240 -14.40 3.69 5.75
C ARG A 240 -15.30 2.66 6.43
N ALA A 241 -16.51 3.09 6.78
CA ALA A 241 -17.51 2.33 7.54
C ALA A 241 -17.05 1.94 8.96
N MET A 242 -16.07 2.64 9.55
CA MET A 242 -15.79 2.51 10.98
C MET A 242 -16.87 3.22 11.80
N ARG A 243 -17.28 2.61 12.92
CA ARG A 243 -18.29 3.19 13.81
C ARG A 243 -17.96 2.89 15.27
N ILE A 244 -18.07 3.90 16.13
CA ILE A 244 -18.07 3.71 17.58
C ILE A 244 -19.50 3.34 17.98
N VAL A 245 -19.63 2.23 18.70
CA VAL A 245 -20.90 1.63 19.07
C VAL A 245 -21.00 1.60 20.59
N TYR A 246 -22.09 2.15 21.13
CA TYR A 246 -22.30 2.32 22.57
C TYR A 246 -23.27 1.29 23.16
N SER A 247 -23.97 0.52 22.32
CA SER A 247 -24.93 -0.47 22.77
C SER A 247 -25.07 -1.65 21.82
N GLU A 248 -25.61 -2.77 22.33
CA GLU A 248 -25.91 -3.96 21.53
C GLU A 248 -26.89 -3.66 20.38
N ALA A 249 -27.91 -2.83 20.63
CA ALA A 249 -28.90 -2.48 19.61
C ALA A 249 -28.25 -1.76 18.41
N GLU A 250 -27.30 -0.86 18.68
CA GLU A 250 -26.52 -0.17 17.66
C GLU A 250 -25.58 -1.14 16.92
N LEU A 251 -24.95 -2.08 17.63
CA LEU A 251 -24.08 -3.09 17.05
C LEU A 251 -24.84 -3.98 16.05
N ARG A 252 -26.01 -4.49 16.46
CA ARG A 252 -26.87 -5.33 15.62
C ARG A 252 -27.32 -4.57 14.37
N ARG A 253 -27.69 -3.29 14.51
CA ARG A 253 -28.01 -2.44 13.36
C ARG A 253 -26.83 -2.29 12.41
N TYR A 254 -25.64 -1.98 12.94
CA TYR A 254 -24.41 -1.87 12.13
C TYR A 254 -24.12 -3.17 11.39
N MET A 255 -24.18 -4.33 12.06
CA MET A 255 -23.89 -5.62 11.44
C MET A 255 -24.84 -5.95 10.28
N ARG A 256 -26.14 -5.64 10.40
CA ARG A 256 -27.08 -5.79 9.28
C ARG A 256 -26.71 -4.91 8.09
N GLU A 257 -26.37 -3.65 8.33
CA GLU A 257 -25.96 -2.71 7.28
C GLU A 257 -24.62 -3.09 6.63
N ALA A 258 -23.65 -3.55 7.43
CA ALA A 258 -22.29 -3.81 6.99
C ALA A 258 -22.13 -5.19 6.32
N VAL A 259 -22.79 -6.23 6.82
CA VAL A 259 -22.72 -7.59 6.26
C VAL A 259 -23.39 -7.65 4.88
N ASP A 260 -24.48 -6.92 4.66
CA ASP A 260 -25.13 -6.83 3.34
C ASP A 260 -24.19 -6.22 2.28
N ALA A 261 -23.25 -5.36 2.68
CA ALA A 261 -22.29 -4.73 1.78
C ALA A 261 -21.04 -5.58 1.51
N SER A 262 -20.68 -6.51 2.40
CA SER A 262 -19.50 -7.38 2.22
C SER A 262 -19.63 -8.72 2.96
N PRO A 263 -20.41 -9.69 2.44
CA PRO A 263 -20.74 -10.94 3.14
C PRO A 263 -19.54 -11.84 3.45
N GLU A 264 -18.46 -11.72 2.68
CA GLU A 264 -17.30 -12.60 2.75
C GLU A 264 -16.18 -12.05 3.66
N ARG A 265 -16.35 -10.84 4.23
CA ARG A 265 -15.29 -10.18 5.01
C ARG A 265 -15.65 -10.09 6.49
N PRO A 266 -14.76 -10.54 7.39
CA PRO A 266 -14.98 -10.40 8.83
C PRO A 266 -14.98 -8.94 9.27
N VAL A 267 -15.77 -8.65 10.30
CA VAL A 267 -15.80 -7.38 11.03
C VAL A 267 -14.92 -7.51 12.27
N LEU A 268 -14.09 -6.49 12.51
CA LEU A 268 -13.29 -6.38 13.72
C LEU A 268 -14.04 -5.56 14.76
N VAL A 269 -13.97 -6.01 16.01
CA VAL A 269 -14.56 -5.35 17.18
C VAL A 269 -13.43 -5.10 18.17
N ASP A 270 -13.04 -3.85 18.30
CA ASP A 270 -11.96 -3.38 19.17
C ASP A 270 -12.55 -2.66 20.39
N LYS A 271 -11.94 -2.79 21.56
CA LYS A 271 -12.30 -1.97 22.72
C LYS A 271 -11.95 -0.51 22.41
N PHE A 272 -12.97 0.36 22.42
CA PHE A 272 -12.75 1.78 22.25
C PHE A 272 -12.09 2.37 23.50
N LEU A 273 -10.94 3.03 23.31
CA LEU A 273 -10.18 3.67 24.39
C LEU A 273 -10.62 5.14 24.49
N GLU A 274 -11.66 5.39 25.30
CA GLU A 274 -12.16 6.75 25.54
C GLU A 274 -11.09 7.65 26.17
N ASP A 275 -11.06 8.92 25.77
CA ASP A 275 -10.08 9.95 26.19
C ASP A 275 -8.62 9.48 26.12
N ALA A 276 -8.27 8.68 25.12
CA ALA A 276 -6.89 8.30 24.85
C ALA A 276 -6.23 9.30 23.91
N ILE A 277 -5.00 9.69 24.19
CA ILE A 277 -4.20 10.52 23.28
C ILE A 277 -3.69 9.63 22.15
N GLU A 278 -3.83 10.06 20.91
CA GLU A 278 -3.30 9.34 19.74
C GLU A 278 -1.96 9.95 19.29
N VAL A 279 -1.03 9.09 18.88
CA VAL A 279 0.31 9.49 18.42
C VAL A 279 0.70 8.68 17.19
N ASP A 280 1.08 9.37 16.12
CA ASP A 280 1.75 8.78 14.96
C ASP A 280 3.27 8.84 15.16
N VAL A 281 3.95 7.73 14.89
CA VAL A 281 5.41 7.65 14.92
C VAL A 281 5.92 7.16 13.58
N ASP A 282 6.62 8.04 12.87
CA ASP A 282 7.28 7.72 11.61
C ASP A 282 8.76 7.45 11.84
N CYS A 283 9.25 6.37 11.24
CA CYS A 283 10.65 5.99 11.29
C CYS A 283 11.16 5.44 9.96
N ILE A 284 12.48 5.46 9.82
CA ILE A 284 13.22 4.78 8.75
C ILE A 284 14.16 3.76 9.39
N ALA A 285 14.29 2.59 8.77
CA ALA A 285 15.15 1.53 9.25
C ALA A 285 15.84 0.79 8.09
N ASP A 286 17.00 0.21 8.35
CA ASP A 286 17.74 -0.64 7.42
C ASP A 286 17.90 -2.09 7.93
N VAL A 287 17.15 -2.45 8.98
CA VAL A 287 17.15 -3.76 9.63
C VAL A 287 17.05 -4.91 8.63
N GLY A 288 16.17 -4.80 7.63
CA GLY A 288 15.97 -5.85 6.64
C GLY A 288 17.18 -6.16 5.75
N ASN A 289 18.25 -5.37 5.85
CA ASN A 289 19.49 -5.57 5.10
C ASN A 289 20.52 -6.44 5.85
N PHE A 290 20.25 -6.79 7.11
CA PHE A 290 21.16 -7.56 7.96
C PHE A 290 20.57 -8.92 8.35
N ASP A 291 21.44 -9.92 8.55
CA ASP A 291 21.04 -11.24 9.03
C ASP A 291 20.61 -11.19 10.50
N ASP A 292 21.35 -10.41 11.32
CA ASP A 292 21.00 -10.06 12.69
C ASP A 292 20.24 -8.71 12.70
N PRO A 293 18.94 -8.68 13.08
CA PRO A 293 18.16 -7.46 13.17
C PRO A 293 18.73 -6.40 14.12
N ASP A 294 19.60 -6.77 15.06
CA ASP A 294 20.21 -5.83 16.01
C ASP A 294 21.36 -5.00 15.39
N GLU A 295 21.90 -5.42 14.25
CA GLU A 295 22.89 -4.63 13.48
C GLU A 295 22.26 -3.45 12.72
N GLY A 296 20.95 -3.52 12.48
CA GLY A 296 20.20 -2.46 11.81
C GLY A 296 20.06 -1.19 12.64
N THR A 297 20.16 -0.06 11.97
CA THR A 297 19.86 1.26 12.50
C THR A 297 18.38 1.59 12.28
N ILE A 298 17.77 2.16 13.32
CA ILE A 298 16.39 2.64 13.30
C ILE A 298 16.40 4.09 13.75
N VAL A 299 15.85 4.97 12.92
CA VAL A 299 15.79 6.41 13.17
C VAL A 299 14.33 6.83 13.19
N VAL A 300 13.86 7.30 14.36
CA VAL A 300 12.57 7.98 14.48
C VAL A 300 12.68 9.34 13.82
N GLY A 301 11.91 9.55 12.75
CA GLY A 301 11.83 10.83 12.04
C GLY A 301 10.93 11.83 12.76
N GLY A 302 9.81 11.37 13.31
CA GLY A 302 8.88 12.21 14.06
C GLY A 302 7.96 11.42 14.97
N MET A 303 7.52 12.07 16.05
CA MET A 303 6.43 11.61 16.90
C MET A 303 5.39 12.73 16.95
N LEU A 304 4.23 12.49 16.37
CA LEU A 304 3.20 13.48 16.14
C LEU A 304 2.04 13.22 17.11
N GLU A 305 1.88 14.08 18.11
CA GLU A 305 0.76 13.98 19.06
C GLU A 305 -0.47 14.62 18.46
N HIS A 306 -1.59 13.90 18.42
CA HIS A 306 -2.85 14.42 17.93
C HIS A 306 -3.47 15.40 18.95
N ILE A 307 -4.17 16.41 18.44
CA ILE A 307 -4.98 17.32 19.26
C ILE A 307 -6.28 16.64 19.67
N GLU A 308 -6.93 15.95 18.73
CA GLU A 308 -8.09 15.13 18.97
C GLU A 308 -7.73 13.82 19.69
N PHE A 309 -8.66 13.31 20.50
CA PHE A 309 -8.51 11.99 21.11
C PHE A 309 -8.74 10.86 20.12
N ALA A 310 -8.17 9.70 20.43
CA ALA A 310 -8.33 8.48 19.66
C ALA A 310 -9.82 8.19 19.40
N GLY A 311 -10.15 7.96 18.13
CA GLY A 311 -11.54 7.84 17.64
C GLY A 311 -11.89 8.85 16.56
N VAL A 312 -11.18 9.98 16.51
CA VAL A 312 -11.05 10.76 15.28
C VAL A 312 -9.97 10.10 14.42
N HIS A 313 -10.21 9.93 13.13
CA HIS A 313 -9.25 9.26 12.26
C HIS A 313 -7.98 10.11 12.13
N SER A 314 -6.78 9.50 12.18
CA SER A 314 -5.49 10.21 12.12
C SER A 314 -5.38 11.17 10.93
N GLY A 315 -5.88 10.76 9.77
CA GLY A 315 -5.92 11.60 8.56
C GLY A 315 -6.81 12.86 8.65
N ASP A 316 -7.69 12.97 9.65
CA ASP A 316 -8.52 14.15 9.92
C ASP A 316 -8.05 14.95 11.15
N ALA A 317 -7.13 14.39 11.94
CA ALA A 317 -6.66 14.98 13.19
C ALA A 317 -5.61 16.08 12.95
N ALA A 318 -5.66 17.13 13.76
CA ALA A 318 -4.56 18.07 13.85
C ALA A 318 -3.44 17.47 14.70
N MET A 319 -2.18 17.70 14.33
CA MET A 319 -1.03 17.08 15.00
C MET A 319 0.04 18.10 15.39
N VAL A 320 0.75 17.82 16.49
CA VAL A 320 1.87 18.61 17.00
C VAL A 320 3.14 17.77 17.02
N LEU A 321 4.21 18.30 16.43
CA LEU A 321 5.55 17.73 16.43
C LEU A 321 6.52 18.77 17.03
N PRO A 322 7.24 18.48 18.14
CA PRO A 322 7.19 17.25 18.94
C PRO A 322 5.93 17.15 19.82
N PRO A 323 5.68 15.99 20.47
CA PRO A 323 4.61 15.86 21.46
C PRO A 323 4.72 16.92 22.55
N HIS A 324 3.59 17.46 22.97
CA HIS A 324 3.49 18.65 23.82
C HIS A 324 2.89 18.36 25.21
N THR A 325 2.15 17.26 25.37
CA THR A 325 1.58 16.87 26.68
C THR A 325 2.18 15.60 27.27
N LEU A 326 2.89 14.80 26.46
CA LEU A 326 3.41 13.51 26.86
C LEU A 326 4.71 13.63 27.67
N GLY A 327 4.79 12.87 28.77
CA GLY A 327 6.01 12.74 29.56
C GLY A 327 7.08 11.90 28.86
N GLU A 328 8.35 12.12 29.21
CA GLU A 328 9.51 11.46 28.60
C GLU A 328 9.41 9.92 28.66
N GLU A 329 8.90 9.35 29.76
CA GLU A 329 8.76 7.90 29.91
C GLU A 329 7.82 7.28 28.85
N LEU A 330 6.75 7.98 28.48
CA LEU A 330 5.81 7.52 27.45
C LEU A 330 6.43 7.62 26.06
N ILE A 331 7.14 8.72 25.80
CA ILE A 331 7.89 8.95 24.56
C ILE A 331 8.95 7.85 24.36
N ASP A 332 9.72 7.54 25.40
CA ASP A 332 10.73 6.48 25.35
C ASP A 332 10.11 5.08 25.22
N THR A 333 8.93 4.88 25.79
CA THR A 333 8.18 3.62 25.61
C THR A 333 7.73 3.44 24.18
N MET A 334 7.14 4.47 23.55
CA MET A 334 6.80 4.45 22.12
C MET A 334 8.03 4.21 21.26
N ARG A 335 9.14 4.91 21.52
CA ARG A 335 10.42 4.69 20.81
C ARG A 335 10.87 3.24 20.90
N ARG A 336 10.88 2.65 22.10
CA ARG A 336 11.28 1.24 22.29
C ARG A 336 10.35 0.28 21.55
N HIS A 337 9.04 0.53 21.57
CA HIS A 337 8.06 -0.29 20.84
C HIS A 337 8.27 -0.16 19.32
N THR A 338 8.47 1.05 18.80
CA THR A 338 8.72 1.30 17.37
C THR A 338 9.98 0.55 16.95
N HIS A 339 11.07 0.64 17.72
CA HIS A 339 12.30 -0.08 17.42
C HIS A 339 12.11 -1.60 17.46
N ALA A 340 11.39 -2.12 18.45
CA ALA A 340 11.11 -3.56 18.55
C ALA A 340 10.31 -4.08 17.35
N MET A 341 9.29 -3.32 16.91
CA MET A 341 8.50 -3.68 15.72
C MET A 341 9.31 -3.58 14.44
N ALA A 342 10.13 -2.54 14.27
CA ALA A 342 11.01 -2.40 13.10
C ALA A 342 11.96 -3.61 12.97
N ARG A 343 12.52 -4.08 14.09
CA ARG A 343 13.37 -5.28 14.13
C ARG A 343 12.61 -6.55 13.76
N GLU A 344 11.47 -6.77 14.41
CA GLU A 344 10.67 -7.98 14.22
C GLU A 344 10.07 -8.09 12.81
N LEU A 345 9.70 -6.95 12.20
CA LEU A 345 9.21 -6.87 10.83
C LEU A 345 10.34 -6.84 9.79
N ARG A 346 11.61 -6.75 10.21
CA ARG A 346 12.77 -6.60 9.31
C ARG A 346 12.59 -5.45 8.31
N VAL A 347 12.21 -4.27 8.84
CA VAL A 347 11.95 -3.09 8.02
C VAL A 347 13.21 -2.67 7.26
N SER A 348 13.06 -2.38 5.97
CA SER A 348 14.09 -1.75 5.14
C SER A 348 13.42 -0.64 4.33
N GLY A 349 13.55 0.60 4.81
CA GLY A 349 12.79 1.76 4.36
C GLY A 349 11.93 2.36 5.48
N LEU A 350 10.80 2.96 5.10
CA LEU A 350 9.91 3.67 6.01
C LEU A 350 8.94 2.71 6.74
N MET A 351 8.57 3.09 7.96
CA MET A 351 7.49 2.48 8.74
C MET A 351 6.79 3.55 9.57
N ASN A 352 5.46 3.51 9.57
CA ASN A 352 4.59 4.29 10.45
C ASN A 352 3.99 3.37 11.52
N VAL A 353 3.80 3.91 12.73
CA VAL A 353 3.12 3.22 13.83
C VAL A 353 2.17 4.19 14.52
N GLN A 354 0.93 3.74 14.75
CA GLN A 354 -0.07 4.47 15.52
C GLN A 354 -0.18 3.92 16.94
N TYR A 355 -0.15 4.83 17.91
CA TYR A 355 -0.29 4.53 19.34
C TYR A 355 -1.49 5.25 19.94
N ALA A 356 -2.12 4.61 20.91
CA ALA A 356 -3.05 5.24 21.84
C ALA A 356 -2.48 5.20 23.27
N ILE A 357 -2.56 6.31 23.98
CA ILE A 357 -2.07 6.47 25.34
C ILE A 357 -3.25 6.70 26.27
N LYS A 358 -3.46 5.79 27.21
CA LYS A 358 -4.52 5.88 28.23
C LYS A 358 -4.00 5.48 29.60
N ASP A 359 -4.27 6.31 30.60
CA ASP A 359 -3.92 6.08 32.01
C ASP A 359 -2.44 5.68 32.21
N GLY A 360 -1.53 6.34 31.49
CA GLY A 360 -0.09 6.08 31.54
C GLY A 360 0.37 4.82 30.81
N ARG A 361 -0.51 4.15 30.05
CA ARG A 361 -0.18 2.96 29.26
C ARG A 361 -0.25 3.23 27.77
N VAL A 362 0.75 2.71 27.05
CA VAL A 362 0.88 2.80 25.59
C VAL A 362 0.29 1.55 24.95
N TYR A 363 -0.58 1.73 23.95
CA TYR A 363 -1.21 0.69 23.15
C TYR A 363 -0.92 0.92 21.66
N VAL A 364 -0.72 -0.14 20.88
CA VAL A 364 -0.61 -0.09 19.41
C VAL A 364 -1.97 -0.33 18.76
N LEU A 365 -2.32 0.43 17.70
CA LEU A 365 -3.64 0.43 17.03
C LEU A 365 -3.80 -0.47 15.79
#